data_AF-A0A350JGM6-F1
#
_entry.id   AF-A0A350JGM6-F1
#
_cell.length_a   1.000
_cell.length_b   1.000
_cell.length_c   1.000
_cell.angle_alpha   90.00
_cell.angle_beta   90.00
_cell.angle_gamma   90.00
#
_symmetry.space_group_name_H-M   'P 1'
#
loop_
_entity.id
_entity.type
_entity.pdbx_description
1 polymer ?
#
loop_
_entity_poly.entity_id
_entity_poly.type
_entity_poly.pdbx_seq_one_letter_code
_entity_poly.pdbx_strand_id
1 'polypeptide(L)'
;MKSKNRNRIQLLINRIRLCVIFLATIAAVVMSLRKLEELPFLQILNPTLNAKSDIQLNDLYYRLDHWGSSYPTHVTLINSGSLSHESDAFNAELRELLQTVDAERPKGVGVDLILSEKRLAEDSLWIGFRDAGMQVVFGATPSSEYSSGYRLGNVALPTAKGRTIRSYAFSGEEAGGFASLAEAIVGRPGIRSGEQVLRFLGSTRGVRALDEGAAGKLQLSQGDFAALEGSDLLKDSTGWWSEWVRNRYVIVAHLGTDSIFNPHDAEDKHRTAADASSIMFRERVTPGAVVHALAIEAMLNDEKVAIRQVPSWLRGLVLLMVAMGIVYISLFVSWGKRVNALVLGVVSIPALLVVLLLMNAGWYWPMTSSLIAFLFLAEMVEIIEPLLKKILPKTFFPE
;
A
#
# COMPACT_ATOMS: atom_id res chain seq x y z
N MET A 1 9.14 37.96 45.44
CA MET A 1 8.86 36.73 44.65
C MET A 1 8.06 36.96 43.36
N LYS A 2 6.99 37.75 43.34
CA LYS A 2 6.13 37.93 42.12
C LYS A 2 6.87 38.44 40.86
N SER A 3 7.80 39.39 40.99
CA SER A 3 8.56 39.95 39.84
C SER A 3 9.47 38.93 39.14
N LYS A 4 10.19 38.09 39.91
CA LYS A 4 11.10 37.06 39.37
C LYS A 4 10.35 35.98 38.57
N ASN A 5 9.14 35.61 39.01
CA ASN A 5 8.30 34.66 38.26
C ASN A 5 7.77 35.27 36.96
N ARG A 6 7.39 36.55 36.97
CA ARG A 6 6.92 37.25 35.76
C ARG A 6 8.01 37.30 34.68
N ASN A 7 9.25 37.63 35.06
CA ASN A 7 10.38 37.68 34.12
C ASN A 7 10.71 36.29 33.53
N ARG A 8 10.60 35.22 34.34
CA ARG A 8 10.79 33.84 33.87
C ARG A 8 9.73 33.41 32.85
N ILE A 9 8.46 33.72 33.12
CA ILE A 9 7.35 33.42 32.21
C ILE A 9 7.52 34.19 30.89
N GLN A 10 7.88 35.47 30.96
CA GLN A 10 8.08 36.30 29.77
C GLN A 10 9.27 35.81 28.91
N LEU A 11 10.35 35.36 29.54
CA LEU A 11 11.47 34.74 28.84
C LEU A 11 11.04 33.43 28.16
N LEU A 12 10.28 32.57 28.85
CA LEU A 12 9.76 31.33 28.28
C LEU A 12 8.88 31.59 27.06
N ILE A 13 7.97 32.57 27.15
CA ILE A 13 7.11 32.98 26.03
C ILE A 13 7.95 33.45 24.83
N ASN A 14 8.99 34.25 25.07
CA ASN A 14 9.86 34.73 24.01
C ASN A 14 10.66 33.60 23.34
N ARG A 15 11.09 32.60 24.11
CA ARG A 15 11.76 31.40 23.58
C ARG A 15 10.82 30.57 22.70
N ILE A 16 9.60 30.34 23.17
CA ILE A 16 8.57 29.64 22.38
C ILE A 16 8.27 30.40 21.08
N ARG A 17 8.11 31.73 21.16
CA ARG A 17 7.91 32.57 19.96
C ARG A 17 9.05 32.42 18.96
N LEU A 18 10.31 32.39 19.42
CA LEU A 18 11.45 32.17 18.54
C LEU A 18 11.40 30.80 17.88
N CYS A 19 11.07 29.73 18.61
CA CYS A 19 10.89 28.39 18.03
C CYS A 19 9.79 28.39 16.96
N VAL A 20 8.67 29.06 17.20
CA VAL A 20 7.57 29.16 16.23
C VAL A 20 8.01 29.88 14.96
N ILE A 21 8.71 31.03 15.09
CA ILE A 21 9.25 31.76 13.93
C ILE A 21 10.24 30.88 13.16
N PHE A 22 11.13 30.19 13.87
CA PHE A 22 12.11 29.29 13.27
C PHE A 22 11.45 28.16 12.47
N LEU A 23 10.48 27.48 13.07
CA LEU A 23 9.72 26.41 12.39
C LEU A 23 8.92 26.93 11.20
N ALA A 24 8.32 28.12 11.31
CA ALA A 24 7.63 28.75 10.19
C ALA A 24 8.60 29.07 9.03
N THR A 25 9.81 29.54 9.33
CA THR A 25 10.85 29.77 8.32
C THR A 25 11.29 28.46 7.67
N ILE A 26 11.56 27.40 8.44
CA ILE A 26 11.89 26.08 7.88
C ILE A 26 10.74 25.58 7.01
N ALA A 27 9.50 25.66 7.48
CA ALA A 27 8.33 25.24 6.71
C ALA A 27 8.22 26.03 5.40
N ALA A 28 8.45 27.34 5.42
CA ALA A 28 8.47 28.17 4.21
C ALA A 28 9.59 27.76 3.24
N VAL A 29 10.79 27.48 3.74
CA VAL A 29 11.91 26.97 2.93
C VAL A 29 11.55 25.61 2.32
N VAL A 30 11.03 24.67 3.10
CA VAL A 30 10.62 23.34 2.62
C VAL A 30 9.51 23.44 1.59
N MET A 31 8.50 24.30 1.79
CA MET A 31 7.46 24.53 0.78
C MET A 31 8.02 25.13 -0.51
N SER A 32 9.00 26.02 -0.40
CA SER A 32 9.67 26.63 -1.55
C SER A 32 10.53 25.62 -2.30
N LEU A 33 11.28 24.79 -1.57
CA LEU A 33 12.05 23.66 -2.12
C LEU A 33 11.12 22.65 -2.80
N ARG A 34 9.97 22.33 -2.22
CA ARG A 34 9.00 21.42 -2.85
C ARG A 34 8.49 21.95 -4.19
N LYS A 35 8.27 23.26 -4.32
CA LYS A 35 7.95 23.87 -5.63
C LYS A 35 9.12 23.81 -6.61
N LEU A 36 10.34 23.92 -6.11
CA LEU A 36 11.55 23.76 -6.94
C LEU A 36 11.74 22.29 -7.37
N GLU A 37 11.36 21.32 -6.55
CA GLU A 37 11.38 19.88 -6.89
C GLU A 37 10.44 19.51 -8.04
N GLU A 38 9.41 20.32 -8.34
CA GLU A 38 8.56 20.14 -9.52
C GLU A 38 9.33 20.42 -10.83
N LEU A 39 10.50 21.08 -10.76
CA LEU A 39 11.36 21.29 -11.91
C LEU A 39 12.09 20.00 -12.31
N PRO A 40 12.05 19.58 -13.59
CA PRO A 40 12.55 18.27 -14.04
C PRO A 40 14.00 17.96 -13.66
N PHE A 41 14.88 18.97 -13.63
CA PHE A 41 16.31 18.79 -13.35
C PHE A 41 16.64 18.66 -11.85
N LEU A 42 15.76 19.11 -10.95
CA LEU A 42 15.95 18.99 -9.50
C LEU A 42 15.38 17.68 -8.93
N GLN A 43 14.65 16.90 -9.73
CA GLN A 43 14.13 15.59 -9.33
C GLN A 43 15.25 14.60 -8.94
N ILE A 44 16.46 14.77 -9.48
CA ILE A 44 17.67 14.00 -9.12
C ILE A 44 18.05 14.23 -7.64
N LEU A 45 17.77 15.43 -7.11
CA LEU A 45 18.04 15.83 -5.74
C LEU A 45 16.85 15.59 -4.82
N ASN A 46 15.95 14.62 -5.12
CA ASN A 46 14.88 14.26 -4.20
C ASN A 46 15.35 13.12 -3.27
N PRO A 47 16.05 13.43 -2.14
CA PRO A 47 16.54 12.42 -1.23
C PRO A 47 15.39 11.63 -0.63
N THR A 48 14.19 12.21 -0.51
CA THR A 48 13.00 11.49 -0.09
C THR A 48 12.55 10.47 -1.12
N LEU A 49 12.59 10.76 -2.41
CA LEU A 49 12.22 9.82 -3.47
C LEU A 49 13.19 8.65 -3.53
N ASN A 50 14.49 8.93 -3.40
CA ASN A 50 15.58 7.95 -3.45
C ASN A 50 15.70 7.15 -2.13
N ALA A 51 15.49 7.78 -0.97
CA ALA A 51 15.48 7.06 0.31
C ALA A 51 14.18 6.27 0.53
N LYS A 52 13.05 6.75 -0.01
CA LYS A 52 11.79 6.00 -0.01
C LYS A 52 11.84 4.78 -0.92
N SER A 53 12.69 4.72 -1.95
CA SER A 53 12.78 3.51 -2.78
C SER A 53 13.54 2.37 -2.09
N ASP A 54 14.50 2.70 -1.21
CA ASP A 54 15.52 1.71 -0.83
C ASP A 54 15.33 1.11 0.57
N ILE A 55 14.92 1.91 1.57
CA ILE A 55 14.71 1.42 2.96
C ILE A 55 13.36 1.84 3.47
N GLN A 56 12.36 0.98 3.28
CA GLN A 56 11.05 1.25 3.82
C GLN A 56 10.81 0.41 5.09
N LEU A 57 11.15 0.97 6.25
CA LEU A 57 10.99 0.33 7.57
C LEU A 57 9.56 -0.19 7.82
N ASN A 58 8.57 0.46 7.23
CA ASN A 58 7.18 -0.01 7.22
C ASN A 58 7.03 -1.41 6.63
N ASP A 59 7.76 -1.76 5.57
CA ASP A 59 7.69 -3.10 4.98
C ASP A 59 8.26 -4.15 5.92
N LEU A 60 9.38 -3.81 6.59
CA LEU A 60 9.99 -4.70 7.57
C LEU A 60 9.02 -4.99 8.71
N TYR A 61 8.34 -3.95 9.20
CA TYR A 61 7.29 -4.10 10.21
C TYR A 61 6.17 -5.03 9.74
N TYR A 62 5.54 -4.74 8.60
CA TYR A 62 4.38 -5.52 8.12
C TYR A 62 4.69 -6.98 7.83
N ARG A 63 5.96 -7.29 7.57
CA ARG A 63 6.38 -8.65 7.36
C ARG A 63 6.69 -9.40 8.66
N LEU A 64 7.23 -8.74 9.68
CA LEU A 64 7.38 -9.34 11.01
C LEU A 64 6.00 -9.58 11.64
N ASP A 65 5.04 -8.74 11.30
CA ASP A 65 3.67 -8.75 11.79
C ASP A 65 2.79 -9.77 11.05
N HIS A 66 2.88 -11.05 11.41
CA HIS A 66 2.12 -12.16 10.79
C HIS A 66 0.62 -12.17 11.15
N TRP A 67 0.03 -11.02 11.51
CA TRP A 67 -1.34 -10.92 12.02
C TRP A 67 -2.41 -11.40 11.02
N GLY A 68 -2.08 -11.48 9.73
CA GLY A 68 -2.92 -12.09 8.71
C GLY A 68 -3.16 -13.59 8.91
N SER A 69 -2.31 -14.25 9.70
CA SER A 69 -2.34 -15.71 9.88
C SER A 69 -3.47 -16.25 10.76
N SER A 70 -4.49 -15.44 11.05
CA SER A 70 -5.53 -15.78 12.05
C SER A 70 -6.96 -15.80 11.52
N TYR A 71 -7.19 -15.47 10.24
CA TYR A 71 -8.54 -15.41 9.67
C TYR A 71 -8.68 -16.09 8.30
N PRO A 72 -9.87 -16.61 7.98
CA PRO A 72 -10.15 -17.21 6.69
C PRO A 72 -10.27 -16.13 5.61
N THR A 73 -9.66 -16.37 4.46
CA THR A 73 -9.86 -15.58 3.24
C THR A 73 -11.16 -16.00 2.55
N HIS A 74 -11.85 -15.04 1.94
CA HIS A 74 -13.08 -15.15 1.17
C HIS A 74 -12.85 -15.08 -0.34
N VAL A 75 -11.65 -14.70 -0.76
CA VAL A 75 -11.26 -14.66 -2.17
C VAL A 75 -10.58 -15.98 -2.57
N THR A 76 -10.86 -16.43 -3.79
CA THR A 76 -10.15 -17.53 -4.47
C THR A 76 -9.58 -17.00 -5.77
N LEU A 77 -8.34 -17.37 -6.04
CA LEU A 77 -7.63 -17.03 -7.26
C LEU A 77 -7.68 -18.21 -8.23
N ILE A 78 -7.81 -17.95 -9.51
CA ILE A 78 -7.73 -18.96 -10.56
C ILE A 78 -6.69 -18.49 -11.57
N ASN A 79 -5.67 -19.31 -11.79
CA ASN A 79 -4.61 -19.02 -12.74
C ASN A 79 -5.10 -19.22 -14.17
N SER A 80 -5.15 -18.14 -14.95
CA SER A 80 -5.36 -18.23 -16.40
C SER A 80 -4.06 -18.55 -17.15
N GLY A 81 -2.90 -18.41 -16.54
CA GLY A 81 -1.60 -18.72 -17.17
C GLY A 81 -1.38 -20.21 -17.42
N SER A 82 -2.21 -21.08 -16.84
CA SER A 82 -2.23 -22.51 -17.12
C SER A 82 -3.09 -22.90 -18.33
N LEU A 83 -3.81 -21.95 -18.93
CA LEU A 83 -4.61 -22.15 -20.14
C LEU A 83 -3.72 -22.13 -21.38
N SER A 84 -4.29 -22.44 -22.55
CA SER A 84 -3.58 -22.41 -23.83
C SER A 84 -2.95 -21.04 -24.11
N HIS A 85 -1.73 -21.04 -24.63
CA HIS A 85 -1.03 -19.81 -25.03
C HIS A 85 -1.48 -19.29 -26.41
N GLU A 86 -2.24 -20.08 -27.16
CA GLU A 86 -2.78 -19.68 -28.45
C GLU A 86 -4.01 -18.79 -28.24
N SER A 87 -4.03 -17.61 -28.86
CA SER A 87 -4.99 -16.55 -28.54
C SER A 87 -6.47 -16.96 -28.64
N ASP A 88 -6.84 -17.75 -29.65
CA ASP A 88 -8.24 -18.15 -29.85
C ASP A 88 -8.63 -19.31 -28.92
N ALA A 89 -7.72 -20.27 -28.72
CA ALA A 89 -7.89 -21.36 -27.76
C ALA A 89 -7.97 -20.82 -26.32
N PHE A 90 -7.11 -19.86 -25.96
CA PHE A 90 -7.12 -19.17 -24.68
C PHE A 90 -8.50 -18.57 -24.38
N ASN A 91 -9.10 -17.83 -25.32
CA ASN A 91 -10.41 -17.23 -25.09
C ASN A 91 -11.50 -18.29 -24.96
N ALA A 92 -11.43 -19.35 -25.77
CA ALA A 92 -12.40 -20.44 -25.72
C ALA A 92 -12.37 -21.14 -24.36
N GLU A 93 -11.17 -21.45 -23.85
CA GLU A 93 -10.93 -22.04 -22.53
C GLU A 93 -11.29 -21.07 -21.40
N LEU A 94 -10.90 -19.79 -21.49
CA LEU A 94 -11.25 -18.78 -20.49
C LEU A 94 -12.77 -18.63 -20.36
N ARG A 95 -13.49 -18.64 -21.49
CA ARG A 95 -14.95 -18.61 -21.50
C ARG A 95 -15.54 -19.85 -20.82
N GLU A 96 -15.08 -21.03 -21.20
CA GLU A 96 -15.54 -22.29 -20.59
C GLU A 96 -15.27 -22.30 -19.08
N LEU A 97 -14.11 -21.78 -18.67
CA LEU A 97 -13.73 -21.64 -17.28
C LEU A 97 -14.68 -20.71 -16.54
N LEU A 98 -15.01 -19.54 -17.11
CA LEU A 98 -15.93 -18.59 -16.49
C LEU A 98 -17.36 -19.14 -16.40
N GLN A 99 -17.81 -19.92 -17.38
CA GLN A 99 -19.11 -20.61 -17.31
C GLN A 99 -19.13 -21.68 -16.21
N THR A 100 -18.07 -22.47 -16.12
CA THR A 100 -17.87 -23.48 -15.08
C THR A 100 -17.84 -22.85 -13.68
N VAL A 101 -17.14 -21.73 -13.54
CA VAL A 101 -17.07 -20.96 -12.28
C VAL A 101 -18.44 -20.36 -11.91
N ASP A 102 -19.14 -19.74 -12.85
CA ASP A 102 -20.45 -19.11 -12.57
C ASP A 102 -21.54 -20.12 -12.23
N ALA A 103 -21.46 -21.34 -12.78
CA ALA A 103 -22.37 -22.44 -12.42
C ALA A 103 -22.35 -22.75 -10.91
N GLU A 104 -21.21 -22.53 -10.24
CA GLU A 104 -21.07 -22.66 -8.79
C GLU A 104 -21.59 -21.46 -7.98
N ARG A 105 -22.11 -20.43 -8.66
CA ARG A 105 -22.70 -19.21 -8.06
C ARG A 105 -21.76 -18.53 -7.05
N PRO A 106 -20.58 -18.05 -7.49
CA PRO A 106 -19.71 -17.22 -6.67
C PRO A 106 -20.41 -15.90 -6.31
N LYS A 107 -19.91 -15.20 -5.29
CA LYS A 107 -20.41 -13.87 -4.89
C LYS A 107 -20.07 -12.77 -5.88
N GLY A 108 -19.08 -13.01 -6.74
CA GLY A 108 -18.61 -12.09 -7.77
C GLY A 108 -17.36 -12.66 -8.41
N VAL A 109 -17.21 -12.45 -9.72
CA VAL A 109 -16.07 -12.92 -10.51
C VAL A 109 -15.37 -11.72 -11.11
N GLY A 110 -14.08 -11.57 -10.84
CA GLY A 110 -13.19 -10.62 -11.48
C GLY A 110 -12.34 -11.31 -12.52
N VAL A 111 -12.17 -10.68 -13.68
CA VAL A 111 -11.20 -11.10 -14.69
C VAL A 111 -10.12 -10.03 -14.74
N ASP A 112 -8.97 -10.31 -14.15
CA ASP A 112 -7.81 -9.42 -14.12
C ASP A 112 -6.98 -9.59 -15.40
N LEU A 113 -7.64 -9.40 -16.53
CA LEU A 113 -7.08 -9.48 -17.87
C LEU A 113 -7.69 -8.35 -18.70
N ILE A 114 -6.88 -7.67 -19.49
CA ILE A 114 -7.35 -6.61 -20.38
C ILE A 114 -7.71 -7.26 -21.71
N LEU A 115 -9.00 -7.52 -21.91
CA LEU A 115 -9.52 -7.97 -23.19
C LEU A 115 -9.73 -6.78 -24.13
N SER A 116 -9.40 -6.94 -25.42
CA SER A 116 -9.61 -5.89 -26.40
C SER A 116 -11.11 -5.65 -26.64
N GLU A 117 -11.50 -4.39 -26.84
CA GLU A 117 -12.91 -4.03 -27.08
C GLU A 117 -13.49 -4.79 -28.27
N LYS A 118 -12.73 -4.86 -29.36
CA LYS A 118 -13.09 -5.62 -30.56
C LYS A 118 -13.52 -7.05 -30.21
N ARG A 119 -12.79 -7.73 -29.33
CA ARG A 119 -13.13 -9.09 -28.91
C ARG A 119 -14.39 -9.14 -28.06
N LEU A 120 -14.56 -8.22 -27.10
CA LEU A 120 -15.79 -8.15 -26.30
C LEU A 120 -17.03 -7.78 -27.13
N ALA A 121 -16.87 -7.01 -28.21
CA ALA A 121 -17.97 -6.52 -29.03
C ALA A 121 -18.39 -7.48 -30.15
N GLU A 122 -17.42 -8.19 -30.76
CA GLU A 122 -17.68 -9.04 -31.93
C GLU A 122 -18.04 -10.48 -31.59
N ASP A 123 -17.59 -10.99 -30.44
CA ASP A 123 -17.84 -12.36 -30.05
C ASP A 123 -19.13 -12.45 -29.22
N SER A 124 -20.17 -13.00 -29.88
CA SER A 124 -21.53 -13.20 -29.37
C SER A 124 -21.58 -13.99 -28.06
N LEU A 125 -20.51 -14.68 -27.71
CA LEU A 125 -20.42 -15.48 -26.49
C LEU A 125 -20.06 -14.61 -25.28
N TRP A 126 -19.28 -13.54 -25.44
CA TRP A 126 -19.06 -12.54 -24.38
C TRP A 126 -20.31 -11.73 -24.10
N ILE A 127 -21.07 -11.43 -25.15
CA ILE A 127 -22.41 -10.85 -25.06
C ILE A 127 -23.34 -11.74 -24.20
N GLY A 128 -23.18 -13.07 -24.29
CA GLY A 128 -23.91 -14.02 -23.46
C GLY A 128 -23.70 -13.82 -21.95
N PHE A 129 -22.48 -13.48 -21.50
CA PHE A 129 -22.23 -13.19 -20.07
C PHE A 129 -22.99 -11.96 -19.59
N ARG A 130 -23.01 -10.91 -20.42
CA ARG A 130 -23.77 -9.69 -20.16
C ARG A 130 -25.26 -9.99 -20.06
N ASP A 131 -25.80 -10.68 -21.07
CA ASP A 131 -27.24 -10.89 -21.21
C ASP A 131 -27.78 -11.91 -20.19
N ALA A 132 -26.95 -12.87 -19.77
CA ALA A 132 -27.28 -13.82 -18.71
C ALA A 132 -27.23 -13.21 -17.30
N GLY A 133 -26.79 -11.95 -17.16
CA GLY A 133 -26.70 -11.27 -15.86
C GLY A 133 -25.64 -11.88 -14.95
N MET A 134 -24.62 -12.52 -15.52
CA MET A 134 -23.54 -13.15 -14.75
C MET A 134 -22.77 -12.07 -13.97
N GLN A 135 -22.31 -12.40 -12.78
CA GLN A 135 -21.61 -11.44 -11.91
C GLN A 135 -20.12 -11.32 -12.28
N VAL A 136 -19.83 -11.24 -13.57
CA VAL A 136 -18.48 -11.14 -14.11
C VAL A 136 -18.14 -9.67 -14.31
N VAL A 137 -16.97 -9.29 -13.82
CA VAL A 137 -16.38 -7.96 -13.95
C VAL A 137 -15.09 -8.10 -14.72
N PHE A 138 -15.00 -7.43 -15.87
CA PHE A 138 -13.82 -7.47 -16.72
C PHE A 138 -12.84 -6.36 -16.35
N GLY A 139 -11.55 -6.71 -16.40
CA GLY A 139 -10.47 -5.77 -16.22
C GLY A 139 -10.43 -4.76 -17.36
N ALA A 140 -10.29 -3.49 -16.98
CA ALA A 140 -10.23 -2.36 -17.90
C ALA A 140 -9.11 -1.42 -17.47
N THR A 141 -8.59 -0.63 -18.42
CA THR A 141 -7.76 0.53 -18.11
C THR A 141 -8.52 1.81 -18.44
N PRO A 142 -8.24 2.96 -17.79
CA PRO A 142 -8.95 4.20 -18.04
C PRO A 142 -8.89 4.70 -19.49
N SER A 143 -7.88 4.27 -20.25
CA SER A 143 -7.70 4.60 -21.67
C SER A 143 -8.48 3.68 -22.62
N SER A 144 -9.17 2.68 -22.10
CA SER A 144 -9.91 1.73 -22.93
C SER A 144 -11.30 2.26 -23.21
N GLU A 145 -11.63 2.39 -24.50
CA GLU A 145 -13.01 2.59 -24.95
C GLU A 145 -13.71 1.23 -24.86
N TYR A 146 -14.80 1.13 -24.10
CA TYR A 146 -15.60 -0.08 -24.00
C TYR A 146 -17.07 0.26 -24.18
N SER A 147 -17.79 -0.54 -24.95
CA SER A 147 -19.25 -0.44 -25.09
C SER A 147 -20.02 -0.51 -23.76
N SER A 148 -21.16 0.18 -23.68
CA SER A 148 -21.92 0.50 -22.46
C SER A 148 -22.70 -0.66 -21.81
N GLY A 149 -22.24 -1.91 -21.95
CA GLY A 149 -22.96 -3.10 -21.47
C GLY A 149 -22.23 -3.94 -20.42
N TYR A 150 -20.90 -3.86 -20.37
CA TYR A 150 -20.10 -4.72 -19.50
C TYR A 150 -19.86 -4.10 -18.12
N ARG A 151 -19.79 -4.93 -17.09
CA ARG A 151 -19.28 -4.51 -15.79
C ARG A 151 -17.75 -4.46 -15.88
N LEU A 152 -17.19 -3.27 -15.74
CA LEU A 152 -15.76 -3.04 -15.91
C LEU A 152 -15.15 -2.56 -14.61
N GLY A 153 -13.92 -3.00 -14.37
CA GLY A 153 -13.15 -2.67 -13.18
C GLY A 153 -11.73 -2.26 -13.55
N ASN A 154 -11.26 -1.14 -13.00
CA ASN A 154 -9.90 -0.68 -13.25
C ASN A 154 -8.87 -1.63 -12.61
N VAL A 155 -8.03 -2.23 -13.45
CA VAL A 155 -6.93 -3.13 -13.03
C VAL A 155 -5.61 -2.39 -12.83
N ALA A 156 -5.55 -1.11 -13.18
CA ALA A 156 -4.32 -0.34 -13.05
C ALA A 156 -3.91 -0.18 -11.57
N LEU A 157 -2.74 -0.72 -11.24
CA LEU A 157 -2.12 -0.54 -9.93
C LEU A 157 -1.28 0.76 -9.92
N PRO A 158 -1.30 1.56 -8.83
CA PRO A 158 -0.68 2.90 -8.79
C PRO A 158 0.87 2.91 -8.79
N THR A 159 1.53 1.86 -9.25
CA THR A 159 2.98 1.66 -9.08
C THR A 159 3.83 2.37 -10.13
N ALA A 160 4.84 3.10 -9.66
CA ALA A 160 6.01 3.42 -10.48
C ALA A 160 6.93 2.19 -10.58
N LYS A 161 7.50 1.94 -11.77
CA LYS A 161 8.44 0.83 -12.02
C LYS A 161 9.49 0.72 -10.92
N GLY A 162 9.69 -0.48 -10.38
CA GLY A 162 10.70 -0.79 -9.36
C GLY A 162 10.31 -0.49 -7.91
N ARG A 163 9.09 0.00 -7.63
CA ARG A 163 8.61 0.26 -6.26
C ARG A 163 7.70 -0.86 -5.75
N THR A 164 7.69 -1.04 -4.42
CA THR A 164 6.74 -1.94 -3.75
C THR A 164 5.33 -1.38 -3.83
N ILE A 165 4.36 -2.23 -4.20
CA ILE A 165 2.94 -1.92 -4.06
C ILE A 165 2.61 -1.89 -2.58
N ARG A 166 2.07 -0.77 -2.12
CA ARG A 166 1.67 -0.57 -0.72
C ARG A 166 0.25 -0.14 -0.59
N SER A 167 -0.31 0.31 -1.69
CA SER A 167 -1.55 1.01 -1.71
C SER A 167 -2.32 0.63 -2.95
N TYR A 168 -3.63 0.68 -2.78
CA TYR A 168 -4.60 0.43 -3.81
C TYR A 168 -5.41 1.70 -3.99
N ALA A 169 -5.51 2.15 -5.23
CA ALA A 169 -6.30 3.32 -5.56
C ALA A 169 -7.75 2.87 -5.77
N PHE A 170 -8.60 3.20 -4.79
CA PHE A 170 -10.04 3.05 -4.96
C PHE A 170 -10.55 4.30 -5.69
N SER A 171 -11.06 4.10 -6.91
CA SER A 171 -11.37 5.19 -7.84
C SER A 171 -12.47 6.11 -7.29
N GLY A 172 -13.46 5.54 -6.57
CA GLY A 172 -14.75 6.20 -6.36
C GLY A 172 -15.45 6.54 -7.68
N GLU A 173 -16.72 6.94 -7.63
CA GLU A 173 -17.45 7.37 -8.85
C GLU A 173 -17.00 8.74 -9.39
N GLU A 174 -16.24 9.52 -8.62
CA GLU A 174 -16.02 10.96 -8.88
C GLU A 174 -15.02 11.29 -10.00
N ALA A 175 -14.25 10.32 -10.51
CA ALA A 175 -13.18 10.59 -11.48
C ALA A 175 -13.53 10.28 -12.95
N GLY A 176 -14.80 10.06 -13.30
CA GLY A 176 -15.22 9.76 -14.67
C GLY A 176 -14.60 8.49 -15.26
N GLY A 177 -14.00 7.65 -14.42
CA GLY A 177 -13.35 6.39 -14.77
C GLY A 177 -14.01 5.22 -14.06
N PHE A 178 -13.65 4.00 -14.47
CA PHE A 178 -14.17 2.77 -13.88
C PHE A 178 -13.84 2.69 -12.38
N ALA A 179 -14.78 2.18 -11.58
CA ALA A 179 -14.49 1.75 -10.22
C ALA A 179 -13.30 0.77 -10.23
N SER A 180 -12.54 0.69 -9.14
CA SER A 180 -11.44 -0.28 -9.08
C SER A 180 -11.97 -1.71 -9.27
N LEU A 181 -11.16 -2.62 -9.80
CA LEU A 181 -11.60 -4.01 -10.02
C LEU A 181 -12.21 -4.62 -8.74
N ALA A 182 -11.58 -4.39 -7.59
CA ALA A 182 -12.11 -4.84 -6.29
C ALA A 182 -13.49 -4.26 -5.96
N GLU A 183 -13.71 -2.96 -6.17
CA GLU A 183 -15.02 -2.32 -5.94
C GLU A 183 -16.11 -2.86 -6.86
N ALA A 184 -15.77 -3.03 -8.14
CA ALA A 184 -16.69 -3.51 -9.14
C ALA A 184 -17.11 -4.97 -8.88
N ILE A 185 -16.17 -5.83 -8.45
CA ILE A 185 -16.44 -7.22 -8.03
C ILE A 185 -17.35 -7.26 -6.80
N VAL A 186 -17.03 -6.49 -5.77
CA VAL A 186 -17.82 -6.46 -4.52
C VAL A 186 -19.19 -5.80 -4.73
N GLY A 187 -19.36 -4.99 -5.78
CA GLY A 187 -20.60 -4.30 -6.10
C GLY A 187 -20.89 -3.14 -5.15
N ARG A 188 -19.83 -2.53 -4.59
CA ARG A 188 -19.94 -1.42 -3.63
C ARG A 188 -18.99 -0.27 -4.00
N PRO A 189 -19.19 0.37 -5.18
CA PRO A 189 -18.37 1.49 -5.60
C PRO A 189 -18.47 2.65 -4.61
N GLY A 190 -17.35 3.33 -4.34
CA GLY A 190 -17.35 4.58 -3.56
C GLY A 190 -17.35 4.41 -2.04
N ILE A 191 -17.34 3.17 -1.51
CA ILE A 191 -17.15 2.96 -0.05
C ILE A 191 -15.81 3.51 0.42
N ARG A 192 -14.79 3.44 -0.44
CA ARG A 192 -13.49 4.03 -0.20
C ARG A 192 -13.13 4.86 -1.42
N SER A 193 -12.78 6.12 -1.21
CA SER A 193 -12.18 6.94 -2.25
C SER A 193 -10.71 7.18 -1.92
N GLY A 194 -9.90 7.23 -2.97
CA GLY A 194 -8.49 7.53 -2.89
C GLY A 194 -7.59 6.33 -2.59
N GLU A 195 -6.33 6.65 -2.34
CA GLU A 195 -5.27 5.69 -2.13
C GLU A 195 -5.32 5.13 -0.70
N GLN A 196 -5.51 3.80 -0.58
CA GLN A 196 -5.59 3.10 0.71
C GLN A 196 -4.41 2.15 0.86
N VAL A 197 -3.82 2.08 2.06
CA VAL A 197 -2.71 1.15 2.30
C VAL A 197 -3.26 -0.26 2.51
N LEU A 198 -2.74 -1.21 1.75
CA LEU A 198 -3.08 -2.63 1.89
C LEU A 198 -2.18 -3.30 2.93
N ARG A 199 -2.77 -4.10 3.81
CA ARG A 199 -2.04 -5.05 4.65
C ARG A 199 -1.86 -6.33 3.86
N PHE A 200 -0.61 -6.71 3.59
CA PHE A 200 -0.32 -8.01 2.98
C PHE A 200 -0.62 -9.14 3.96
N LEU A 201 -1.19 -10.23 3.46
CA LEU A 201 -1.63 -11.38 4.24
C LEU A 201 -0.84 -12.62 3.92
N GLY A 202 -0.81 -13.54 4.89
CA GLY A 202 -0.28 -14.88 4.68
C GLY A 202 1.24 -14.97 4.64
N SER A 203 1.71 -16.05 4.03
CA SER A 203 3.12 -16.35 3.80
C SER A 203 3.78 -15.36 2.83
N THR A 204 5.07 -15.56 2.52
CA THR A 204 5.83 -14.66 1.62
C THR A 204 5.21 -14.43 0.25
N ARG A 205 4.34 -15.34 -0.21
CA ARG A 205 3.61 -15.27 -1.49
C ARG A 205 2.14 -14.85 -1.33
N GLY A 206 1.57 -14.95 -0.13
CA GLY A 206 0.16 -14.69 0.15
C GLY A 206 -0.83 -15.63 -0.54
N VAL A 207 -0.34 -16.68 -1.22
CA VAL A 207 -1.14 -17.60 -2.04
C VAL A 207 -0.70 -19.03 -1.77
N ARG A 208 -1.67 -19.93 -1.75
CA ARG A 208 -1.47 -21.37 -1.66
C ARG A 208 -2.23 -22.07 -2.78
N ALA A 209 -1.50 -22.72 -3.67
CA ALA A 209 -2.11 -23.55 -4.71
C ALA A 209 -2.79 -24.76 -4.05
N LEU A 210 -3.96 -25.08 -4.53
CA LEU A 210 -4.74 -26.25 -4.17
C LEU A 210 -4.63 -27.28 -5.30
N ASP A 211 -4.55 -28.55 -4.93
CA ASP A 211 -4.61 -29.68 -5.85
C ASP A 211 -5.68 -30.69 -5.37
N GLU A 212 -6.07 -31.61 -6.26
CA GLU A 212 -7.09 -32.63 -5.98
C GLU A 212 -6.73 -33.48 -4.74
N GLY A 213 -5.44 -33.75 -4.53
CA GLY A 213 -4.94 -34.51 -3.37
C GLY A 213 -5.01 -33.75 -2.04
N ALA A 214 -4.99 -32.41 -2.10
CA ALA A 214 -5.03 -31.49 -0.98
C ALA A 214 -6.44 -31.19 -0.48
N ALA A 215 -7.46 -31.32 -1.33
CA ALA A 215 -8.86 -30.96 -1.04
C ALA A 215 -9.41 -31.58 0.27
N GLY A 216 -8.98 -32.80 0.62
CA GLY A 216 -9.43 -33.49 1.83
C GLY A 216 -8.61 -33.24 3.11
N LYS A 217 -7.45 -32.57 3.03
CA LYS A 217 -6.47 -32.49 4.14
C LYS A 217 -5.94 -31.09 4.43
N LEU A 218 -6.20 -30.10 3.58
CA LEU A 218 -5.64 -28.77 3.76
C LEU A 218 -6.48 -27.91 4.71
N GLN A 219 -6.01 -27.78 5.94
CA GLN A 219 -6.17 -26.51 6.63
C GLN A 219 -5.32 -25.48 5.87
N LEU A 220 -5.99 -24.59 5.13
CA LEU A 220 -5.36 -23.34 4.70
C LEU A 220 -4.69 -22.74 5.93
N SER A 221 -3.40 -22.44 5.81
CA SER A 221 -2.76 -21.49 6.71
C SER A 221 -3.65 -20.27 6.64
N GLN A 222 -4.28 -19.93 7.76
CA GLN A 222 -5.13 -18.75 7.87
C GLN A 222 -4.37 -17.56 7.25
N GLY A 223 -5.06 -16.71 6.49
CA GLY A 223 -4.45 -15.59 5.77
C GLY A 223 -3.92 -15.83 4.35
N ASP A 224 -3.67 -17.06 3.90
CA ASP A 224 -3.32 -17.30 2.48
C ASP A 224 -4.57 -17.35 1.60
N PHE A 225 -4.46 -16.87 0.36
CA PHE A 225 -5.49 -17.05 -0.66
C PHE A 225 -5.39 -18.45 -1.28
N ALA A 226 -6.53 -19.13 -1.41
CA ALA A 226 -6.62 -20.33 -2.23
C ALA A 226 -6.37 -19.97 -3.70
N ALA A 227 -5.51 -20.71 -4.38
CA ALA A 227 -5.31 -20.60 -5.83
C ALA A 227 -5.53 -21.95 -6.52
N LEU A 228 -6.16 -21.91 -7.68
CA LEU A 228 -6.49 -23.07 -8.51
C LEU A 228 -5.89 -22.87 -9.91
N GLU A 229 -5.45 -23.94 -10.56
CA GLU A 229 -5.05 -23.88 -11.96
C GLU A 229 -6.32 -23.92 -12.84
N GLY A 230 -6.46 -22.97 -13.76
CA GLY A 230 -7.65 -22.91 -14.62
C GLY A 230 -7.80 -24.15 -15.51
N SER A 231 -6.68 -24.75 -15.93
CA SER A 231 -6.72 -25.96 -16.78
C SER A 231 -7.12 -27.22 -16.00
N ASP A 232 -6.87 -27.27 -14.70
CA ASP A 232 -7.33 -28.36 -13.84
C ASP A 232 -8.85 -28.30 -13.68
N LEU A 233 -9.42 -27.10 -13.53
CA LEU A 233 -10.88 -26.90 -13.44
C LEU A 233 -11.63 -27.37 -14.69
N LEU A 234 -11.04 -27.16 -15.87
CA LEU A 234 -11.64 -27.58 -17.14
C LEU A 234 -11.56 -29.09 -17.38
N LYS A 235 -10.53 -29.74 -16.84
CA LYS A 235 -10.31 -31.19 -17.01
C LYS A 235 -10.96 -32.02 -15.90
N ASP A 236 -11.20 -31.42 -14.74
CA ASP A 236 -11.72 -32.12 -13.57
C ASP A 236 -13.19 -32.53 -13.76
N SER A 237 -13.45 -33.79 -13.45
CA SER A 237 -14.80 -34.36 -13.44
C SER A 237 -15.34 -34.60 -12.03
N THR A 238 -14.50 -34.44 -11.00
CA THR A 238 -14.85 -34.74 -9.61
C THR A 238 -15.53 -33.57 -8.91
N GLY A 239 -15.26 -32.34 -9.33
CA GLY A 239 -15.84 -31.12 -8.77
C GLY A 239 -15.26 -30.74 -7.41
N TRP A 240 -14.07 -31.23 -7.05
CA TRP A 240 -13.44 -30.96 -5.75
C TRP A 240 -13.23 -29.47 -5.48
N TRP A 241 -13.05 -28.69 -6.54
CA TRP A 241 -12.83 -27.25 -6.49
C TRP A 241 -14.12 -26.44 -6.19
N SER A 242 -15.31 -27.06 -6.27
CA SER A 242 -16.61 -26.38 -6.09
C SER A 242 -16.71 -25.64 -4.75
N GLU A 243 -16.21 -26.23 -3.65
CA GLU A 243 -16.21 -25.59 -2.32
C GLU A 243 -15.33 -24.34 -2.25
N TRP A 244 -14.32 -24.27 -3.12
CA TRP A 244 -13.38 -23.16 -3.21
C TRP A 244 -13.87 -22.05 -4.14
N VAL A 245 -14.98 -22.25 -4.86
CA VAL A 245 -15.59 -21.24 -5.74
C VAL A 245 -16.94 -20.76 -5.19
N ARG A 246 -17.75 -21.70 -4.71
CA ARG A 246 -19.11 -21.43 -4.27
C ARG A 246 -19.14 -20.41 -3.14
N ASN A 247 -19.99 -19.38 -3.28
CA ASN A 247 -20.18 -18.34 -2.26
C ASN A 247 -18.88 -17.58 -1.88
N ARG A 248 -17.86 -17.62 -2.73
CA ARG A 248 -16.60 -16.88 -2.59
C ARG A 248 -16.48 -15.82 -3.67
N TYR A 249 -15.58 -14.86 -3.48
CA TYR A 249 -15.19 -13.95 -4.55
C TYR A 249 -14.08 -14.61 -5.36
N VAL A 250 -14.18 -14.60 -6.68
CA VAL A 250 -13.23 -15.28 -7.56
C VAL A 250 -12.50 -14.24 -8.38
N ILE A 251 -11.18 -14.38 -8.51
CA ILE A 251 -10.38 -13.59 -9.45
C ILE A 251 -9.70 -14.57 -10.40
N VAL A 252 -10.00 -14.45 -11.70
CA VAL A 252 -9.31 -15.15 -12.78
C VAL A 252 -8.23 -14.22 -13.32
N ALA A 253 -6.98 -14.64 -13.25
CA ALA A 253 -5.83 -13.79 -13.56
C ALA A 253 -4.58 -14.59 -13.93
N HIS A 254 -3.58 -13.92 -14.50
CA HIS A 254 -2.27 -14.53 -14.71
C HIS A 254 -1.49 -14.61 -13.39
N LEU A 255 -1.39 -15.80 -12.79
CA LEU A 255 -0.63 -16.03 -11.56
C LEU A 255 0.75 -16.65 -11.83
N GLY A 256 0.92 -17.24 -13.01
CA GLY A 256 2.12 -17.91 -13.46
C GLY A 256 1.91 -18.64 -14.79
N THR A 257 2.86 -18.56 -15.71
CA THR A 257 2.85 -19.36 -16.95
C THR A 257 2.93 -20.85 -16.63
N ASP A 258 2.01 -21.65 -17.16
CA ASP A 258 1.84 -23.11 -16.97
C ASP A 258 1.52 -23.56 -15.54
N SER A 259 2.06 -22.87 -14.53
CA SER A 259 1.75 -23.10 -13.11
C SER A 259 1.86 -21.83 -12.28
N ILE A 260 0.99 -21.70 -11.28
CA ILE A 260 0.97 -20.65 -10.24
C ILE A 260 2.35 -20.42 -9.60
N PHE A 261 3.17 -21.46 -9.50
CA PHE A 261 4.47 -21.40 -8.83
C PHE A 261 5.67 -21.32 -9.78
N ASN A 262 5.45 -20.99 -11.06
CA ASN A 262 6.54 -20.81 -12.01
C ASN A 262 7.48 -19.67 -11.53
N PRO A 263 8.75 -19.99 -11.16
CA PRO A 263 9.69 -19.01 -10.66
C PRO A 263 10.29 -18.13 -11.77
N HIS A 264 10.18 -18.56 -13.04
CA HIS A 264 10.76 -17.88 -14.20
C HIS A 264 9.80 -16.91 -14.85
N ASP A 265 8.51 -16.99 -14.52
CA ASP A 265 7.55 -16.02 -14.97
C ASP A 265 7.83 -14.65 -14.32
N ALA A 266 7.83 -13.59 -15.11
CA ALA A 266 8.02 -12.21 -14.66
C ALA A 266 6.79 -11.34 -14.96
N GLU A 267 5.77 -11.91 -15.63
CA GLU A 267 4.56 -11.21 -16.01
C GLU A 267 3.68 -10.92 -14.79
N ASP A 268 3.01 -9.76 -14.85
CA ASP A 268 2.07 -9.28 -13.83
C ASP A 268 2.57 -9.36 -12.37
N LYS A 269 3.88 -9.20 -12.20
CA LYS A 269 4.56 -9.51 -10.94
C LYS A 269 5.01 -8.21 -10.28
N HIS A 270 4.51 -7.95 -9.07
CA HIS A 270 4.71 -6.71 -8.34
C HIS A 270 5.51 -6.88 -7.07
N ARG A 271 6.43 -5.93 -6.80
CA ARG A 271 7.22 -5.95 -5.57
C ARG A 271 6.32 -5.79 -4.35
N THR A 272 6.50 -6.64 -3.34
CA THR A 272 5.80 -6.54 -2.04
C THR A 272 6.74 -6.16 -0.90
N ALA A 273 6.25 -6.21 0.33
CA ALA A 273 7.05 -5.89 1.51
C ALA A 273 8.32 -6.78 1.61
N ALA A 274 9.42 -6.18 2.08
CA ALA A 274 10.80 -6.66 2.01
C ALA A 274 11.04 -8.14 2.42
N ASP A 275 12.04 -8.76 1.78
CA ASP A 275 12.56 -10.10 2.10
C ASP A 275 13.53 -10.09 3.30
N ALA A 276 13.80 -11.25 3.94
CA ALA A 276 14.74 -11.37 5.09
C ALA A 276 16.15 -11.55 4.61
N SER A 277 16.28 -12.20 3.47
CA SER A 277 17.54 -12.40 2.80
C SER A 277 18.18 -11.05 2.45
N SER A 278 17.37 -10.00 2.24
CA SER A 278 17.90 -8.74 1.79
C SER A 278 16.98 -7.54 2.06
N ILE A 279 17.35 -6.75 3.08
CA ILE A 279 16.74 -5.44 3.37
C ILE A 279 17.10 -4.42 2.28
N MET A 280 18.24 -4.60 1.59
CA MET A 280 18.80 -3.65 0.61
C MET A 280 18.83 -4.12 -0.86
N PHE A 281 18.51 -5.39 -1.16
CA PHE A 281 18.45 -5.95 -2.53
C PHE A 281 17.20 -6.82 -2.68
N ARG A 282 16.07 -6.19 -3.03
CA ARG A 282 14.74 -6.81 -2.98
C ARG A 282 14.45 -7.67 -4.21
N GLU A 283 14.08 -8.94 -4.02
CA GLU A 283 13.13 -9.63 -4.90
C GLU A 283 12.13 -10.46 -4.08
N ARG A 284 11.03 -9.80 -3.68
CA ARG A 284 9.77 -10.50 -3.48
C ARG A 284 8.75 -9.88 -4.39
N VAL A 285 8.16 -10.75 -5.19
CA VAL A 285 7.27 -10.38 -6.26
C VAL A 285 6.03 -11.24 -6.13
N THR A 286 4.87 -10.62 -5.97
CA THR A 286 3.58 -11.32 -5.96
C THR A 286 2.83 -11.00 -7.24
N PRO A 287 2.00 -11.93 -7.76
CA PRO A 287 1.11 -11.62 -8.87
C PRO A 287 0.21 -10.42 -8.54
N GLY A 288 -0.14 -9.62 -9.55
CA GLY A 288 -1.00 -8.43 -9.45
C GLY A 288 -2.37 -8.78 -8.93
N ALA A 289 -2.90 -9.91 -9.38
CA ALA A 289 -4.13 -10.53 -8.89
C ALA A 289 -4.22 -10.65 -7.36
N VAL A 290 -3.10 -10.92 -6.68
CA VAL A 290 -3.06 -11.04 -5.21
C VAL A 290 -3.33 -9.69 -4.56
N VAL A 291 -2.87 -8.58 -5.18
CA VAL A 291 -3.15 -7.22 -4.72
C VAL A 291 -4.64 -6.91 -4.81
N HIS A 292 -5.30 -7.34 -5.88
CA HIS A 292 -6.75 -7.23 -6.03
C HIS A 292 -7.50 -8.05 -4.98
N ALA A 293 -7.05 -9.28 -4.70
CA ALA A 293 -7.62 -10.12 -3.64
C ALA A 293 -7.48 -9.47 -2.26
N LEU A 294 -6.32 -8.88 -1.96
CA LEU A 294 -6.09 -8.12 -0.73
C LEU A 294 -7.01 -6.91 -0.62
N ALA A 295 -7.25 -6.20 -1.72
CA ALA A 295 -8.17 -5.07 -1.75
C ALA A 295 -9.62 -5.50 -1.46
N ILE A 296 -10.07 -6.62 -2.04
CA ILE A 296 -11.39 -7.21 -1.73
C ILE A 296 -11.48 -7.59 -0.25
N GLU A 297 -10.50 -8.32 0.29
CA GLU A 297 -10.49 -8.66 1.73
C GLU A 297 -10.50 -7.43 2.62
N ALA A 298 -9.74 -6.39 2.25
CA ALA A 298 -9.74 -5.14 2.99
C ALA A 298 -11.12 -4.47 2.98
N MET A 299 -11.91 -4.59 1.92
CA MET A 299 -13.28 -4.08 1.86
C MET A 299 -14.26 -4.92 2.69
N LEU A 300 -14.09 -6.24 2.70
CA LEU A 300 -14.96 -7.15 3.44
C LEU A 300 -14.70 -7.13 4.94
N ASN A 301 -13.44 -6.93 5.34
CA ASN A 301 -12.95 -7.04 6.71
C ASN A 301 -12.22 -5.76 7.16
N ASP A 302 -12.86 -4.61 6.98
CA ASP A 302 -12.30 -3.27 7.23
C ASP A 302 -11.55 -3.15 8.58
N GLU A 303 -12.11 -3.71 9.65
CA GLU A 303 -11.49 -3.62 10.99
C GLU A 303 -10.23 -4.47 11.18
N LYS A 304 -10.05 -5.53 10.39
CA LYS A 304 -8.98 -6.52 10.60
C LYS A 304 -7.83 -6.39 9.60
N VAL A 305 -8.16 -5.95 8.38
CA VAL A 305 -7.28 -6.03 7.21
C VAL A 305 -6.92 -4.65 6.68
N ALA A 306 -7.81 -3.67 6.78
CA ALA A 306 -7.53 -2.34 6.28
C ALA A 306 -6.62 -1.57 7.25
N ILE A 307 -5.58 -0.93 6.71
CA ILE A 307 -4.73 -0.04 7.50
C ILE A 307 -5.23 1.38 7.28
N ARG A 308 -5.65 2.03 8.36
CA ARG A 308 -6.12 3.41 8.34
C ARG A 308 -4.93 4.33 8.19
N GLN A 309 -4.88 5.13 7.12
CA GLN A 309 -3.85 6.15 7.03
C GLN A 309 -4.05 7.21 8.11
N VAL A 310 -2.99 7.54 8.85
CA VAL A 310 -3.06 8.68 9.78
C VAL A 310 -3.29 9.95 8.95
N PRO A 311 -4.33 10.75 9.25
CA PRO A 311 -4.63 11.96 8.50
C PRO A 311 -3.40 12.85 8.38
N SER A 312 -3.15 13.38 7.19
CA SER A 312 -1.94 14.18 6.90
C SER A 312 -1.78 15.38 7.84
N TRP A 313 -2.88 16.02 8.25
CA TRP A 313 -2.85 17.12 9.21
C TRP A 313 -2.39 16.68 10.61
N LEU A 314 -2.85 15.51 11.07
CA LEU A 314 -2.48 14.97 12.39
C LEU A 314 -1.02 14.54 12.39
N ARG A 315 -0.55 13.93 11.28
CA ARG A 315 0.87 13.64 11.07
C ARG A 315 1.71 14.91 11.15
N GLY A 316 1.30 15.96 10.42
CA GLY A 316 1.97 17.26 10.43
C GLY A 316 2.01 17.89 11.82
N LEU A 317 0.90 17.85 12.55
CA LEU A 317 0.80 18.39 13.92
C LEU A 317 1.77 17.70 14.88
N VAL A 318 1.79 16.36 14.89
CA VAL A 318 2.69 15.58 15.76
C VAL A 318 4.16 15.82 15.39
N LEU A 319 4.50 15.81 14.09
CA LEU A 319 5.86 16.12 13.64
C LEU A 319 6.27 17.54 14.04
N LEU A 320 5.37 18.51 13.95
CA LEU A 320 5.60 19.89 14.38
C LEU A 320 5.85 20.00 15.88
N MET A 321 5.07 19.29 16.71
CA MET A 321 5.27 19.27 18.16
C MET A 321 6.63 18.66 18.54
N VAL A 322 7.01 17.55 17.92
CA VAL A 322 8.32 16.91 18.14
C VAL A 322 9.45 17.82 17.66
N ALA A 323 9.30 18.42 16.49
CA ALA A 323 10.26 19.38 15.94
C ALA A 323 10.46 20.58 16.87
N MET A 324 9.37 21.13 17.42
CA MET A 324 9.43 22.21 18.40
C MET A 324 10.18 21.81 19.66
N GLY A 325 9.95 20.60 20.17
CA GLY A 325 10.70 20.04 21.31
C GLY A 325 12.19 19.94 21.01
N ILE A 326 12.57 19.38 19.85
CA ILE A 326 13.96 19.25 19.42
C ILE A 326 14.64 20.61 19.30
N VAL A 327 14.02 21.55 18.58
CA VAL A 327 14.57 22.92 18.40
C VAL A 327 14.72 23.61 19.75
N TYR A 328 13.73 23.50 20.63
CA TYR A 328 13.79 24.11 21.95
C TYR A 328 14.94 23.56 22.79
N ILE A 329 15.09 22.23 22.84
CA ILE A 329 16.18 21.58 23.56
C ILE A 329 17.52 22.01 22.96
N SER A 330 17.70 21.89 21.65
CA SER A 330 18.96 22.21 20.98
C SER A 330 19.38 23.67 21.15
N LEU A 331 18.45 24.64 21.10
CA LEU A 331 18.78 26.06 21.21
C LEU A 331 18.95 26.54 22.65
N PHE A 332 18.19 25.99 23.60
CA PHE A 332 18.08 26.56 24.95
C PHE A 332 18.55 25.64 26.06
N VAL A 333 18.92 24.40 25.77
CA VAL A 333 19.49 23.47 26.72
C VAL A 333 20.95 23.26 26.32
N SER A 334 21.87 23.88 27.05
CA SER A 334 23.32 23.92 26.76
C SER A 334 24.05 22.61 27.08
N TRP A 335 23.44 21.48 26.76
CA TRP A 335 24.06 20.17 26.92
C TRP A 335 24.96 19.93 25.71
N GLY A 336 26.25 20.23 25.85
CA GLY A 336 27.22 20.25 24.75
C GLY A 336 27.04 19.10 23.74
N LYS A 337 27.38 19.34 22.46
CA LYS A 337 27.00 18.55 21.26
C LYS A 337 26.76 17.05 21.45
N ARG A 338 27.67 16.34 22.12
CA ARG A 338 27.57 14.89 22.38
C ARG A 338 26.31 14.51 23.16
N VAL A 339 25.94 15.32 24.15
CA VAL A 339 24.76 15.09 24.99
C VAL A 339 23.49 15.39 24.20
N ASN A 340 23.46 16.46 23.40
CA ASN A 340 22.33 16.72 22.51
C ASN A 340 22.11 15.57 21.50
N ALA A 341 23.19 15.06 20.87
CA ALA A 341 23.09 13.91 19.97
C ALA A 341 22.59 12.65 20.70
N LEU A 342 23.11 12.37 21.90
CA LEU A 342 22.64 11.25 22.73
C LEU A 342 21.16 11.40 23.08
N VAL A 343 20.73 12.57 23.54
CA VAL A 343 19.33 12.85 23.89
C VAL A 343 18.43 12.69 22.67
N LEU A 344 18.85 13.18 21.51
CA LEU A 344 18.07 13.07 20.27
C LEU A 344 17.95 11.59 19.83
N GLY A 345 19.03 10.82 19.94
CA GLY A 345 19.01 9.37 19.76
C GLY A 345 18.07 8.66 20.74
N VAL A 346 18.16 8.97 22.04
CA VAL A 346 17.32 8.38 23.08
C VAL A 346 15.84 8.75 22.88
N VAL A 347 15.52 10.00 22.51
CA VAL A 347 14.14 10.47 22.25
C VAL A 347 13.57 9.87 20.96
N SER A 348 14.41 9.58 19.97
CA SER A 348 13.97 8.93 18.73
C SER A 348 13.43 7.51 18.95
N ILE A 349 13.89 6.81 20.00
CA ILE A 349 13.45 5.44 20.31
C ILE A 349 11.98 5.41 20.77
N PRO A 350 11.53 6.19 21.78
CA PRO A 350 10.11 6.31 22.11
C PRO A 350 9.26 6.81 20.94
N ALA A 351 9.76 7.74 20.12
CA ALA A 351 9.03 8.21 18.94
C ALA A 351 8.80 7.07 17.93
N LEU A 352 9.80 6.24 17.68
CA LEU A 352 9.66 5.03 16.87
C LEU A 352 8.71 4.02 17.53
N LEU A 353 8.79 3.83 18.84
CA LEU A 353 7.88 2.94 19.57
C LEU A 353 6.42 3.39 19.43
N VAL A 354 6.14 4.69 19.55
CA VAL A 354 4.79 5.25 19.32
C VAL A 354 4.32 4.98 17.90
N VAL A 355 5.19 5.16 16.91
CA VAL A 355 4.86 4.84 15.51
C VAL A 355 4.55 3.35 15.34
N LEU A 356 5.33 2.46 15.95
CA LEU A 356 5.08 1.01 15.92
C LEU A 356 3.77 0.65 16.63
N LEU A 357 3.45 1.29 17.77
CA LEU A 357 2.20 1.10 18.49
C LEU A 357 0.99 1.57 17.67
N LEU A 358 1.11 2.69 16.97
CA LEU A 358 0.08 3.17 16.04
C LEU A 358 -0.13 2.16 14.91
N MET A 359 0.94 1.66 14.31
CA MET A 359 0.86 0.64 13.25
C MET A 359 0.25 -0.67 13.75
N ASN A 360 0.57 -1.09 14.98
CA ASN A 360 -0.04 -2.24 15.63
C ASN A 360 -1.54 -2.04 15.91
N ALA A 361 -1.95 -0.79 16.15
CA ALA A 361 -3.35 -0.40 16.25
C ALA A 361 -4.04 -0.21 14.87
N GLY A 362 -3.40 -0.60 13.77
CA GLY A 362 -3.95 -0.50 12.42
C GLY A 362 -3.81 0.87 11.76
N TRP A 363 -2.95 1.76 12.28
CA TRP A 363 -2.72 3.10 11.73
C TRP A 363 -1.41 3.20 10.95
N TYR A 364 -1.47 3.45 9.64
CA TYR A 364 -0.29 3.61 8.80
C TYR A 364 0.39 4.94 9.06
N TRP A 365 1.67 4.88 9.44
CA TRP A 365 2.54 6.03 9.59
C TRP A 365 3.89 5.81 8.88
N PRO A 366 4.30 6.68 7.92
CA PRO A 366 5.54 6.48 7.17
C PRO A 366 6.78 6.71 8.06
N MET A 367 7.37 5.62 8.55
CA MET A 367 8.51 5.63 9.48
C MET A 367 9.74 6.31 8.89
N THR A 368 10.15 5.87 7.69
CA THR A 368 11.37 6.36 7.03
C THR A 368 11.34 7.88 6.84
N SER A 369 10.22 8.43 6.34
CA SER A 369 10.10 9.88 6.13
C SER A 369 10.15 10.68 7.43
N SER A 370 9.63 10.11 8.51
CA SER A 370 9.66 10.77 9.83
C SER A 370 11.07 10.80 10.42
N LEU A 371 11.81 9.69 10.32
CA LEU A 371 13.20 9.62 10.75
C LEU A 371 14.10 10.58 9.96
N ILE A 372 13.97 10.60 8.63
CA ILE A 372 14.73 11.52 7.77
C ILE A 372 14.40 12.97 8.14
N ALA A 373 13.13 13.29 8.37
CA ALA A 373 12.74 14.64 8.79
C ALA A 373 13.38 15.04 10.13
N PHE A 374 13.48 14.11 11.10
CA PHE A 374 14.14 14.38 12.37
C PHE A 374 15.64 14.58 12.24
N LEU A 375 16.32 13.74 11.44
CA LEU A 375 17.76 13.89 11.16
C LEU A 375 18.04 15.23 10.47
N PHE A 376 17.28 15.55 9.43
CA PHE A 376 17.42 16.81 8.70
C PHE A 376 17.19 18.02 9.62
N LEU A 377 16.17 17.98 10.47
CA LEU A 377 15.89 19.05 11.41
C LEU A 377 17.04 19.26 12.40
N ALA A 378 17.62 18.17 12.92
CA ALA A 378 18.75 18.23 13.85
C ALA A 378 19.96 18.94 13.21
N GLU A 379 20.33 18.55 11.99
CA GLU A 379 21.41 19.17 11.22
C GLU A 379 21.14 20.65 10.90
N MET A 380 19.90 20.98 10.51
CA MET A 380 19.52 22.38 10.24
C MET A 380 19.64 23.26 11.49
N VAL A 381 19.28 22.74 12.66
CA VAL A 381 19.43 23.49 13.91
C VAL A 381 20.89 23.73 14.22
N GLU A 382 21.78 22.75 14.02
CA GLU A 382 23.22 22.92 14.23
C GLU A 382 23.82 24.00 13.31
N ILE A 383 23.38 24.06 12.06
CA ILE A 383 23.82 25.07 11.10
C ILE A 383 23.34 26.48 11.51
N ILE A 384 22.10 26.60 12.01
CA ILE A 384 21.48 27.90 12.27
C ILE A 384 21.79 28.43 13.68
N GLU A 385 22.08 27.56 14.66
CA GLU A 385 22.36 27.96 16.05
C GLU A 385 23.47 29.04 16.15
N PRO A 386 24.63 28.93 15.48
CA PRO A 386 25.67 29.97 15.53
C PRO A 386 25.19 31.32 14.99
N LEU A 387 24.37 31.31 13.93
CA LEU A 387 23.78 32.52 13.35
C LEU A 387 22.81 33.18 14.35
N LEU A 388 21.96 32.38 15.01
CA LEU A 388 21.03 32.88 16.03
C LEU A 388 21.78 33.46 17.23
N LYS A 389 22.86 32.82 17.69
CA LYS A 389 23.71 33.33 18.78
C LYS A 389 24.41 34.65 18.43
N LYS A 390 24.68 34.89 17.14
CA LYS A 390 25.27 36.15 16.66
C LYS A 390 24.25 37.28 16.58
N ILE A 391 22.99 36.97 16.26
CA ILE A 391 21.92 37.96 16.03
C ILE A 391 21.18 38.29 17.32
N LEU A 392 20.96 37.31 18.19
CA LEU A 392 20.09 37.47 19.36
C LEU A 392 20.88 37.89 20.62
N PRO A 393 20.24 38.64 21.53
CA PRO A 393 20.86 39.03 22.80
C PRO A 393 21.27 37.81 23.63
N LYS A 394 22.42 37.88 24.31
CA LYS A 394 22.92 36.81 25.20
C LYS A 394 21.89 36.34 26.24
N THR A 395 20.99 37.22 26.68
CA THR A 395 19.91 36.89 27.63
C THR A 395 18.95 35.79 27.16
N PHE A 396 18.92 35.48 25.86
CA PHE A 396 18.10 34.39 25.33
C PHE A 396 18.70 33.01 25.62
N PHE A 397 20.02 32.91 25.66
CA PHE A 397 20.75 31.66 25.84
C PHE A 397 21.19 31.54 27.30
N PRO A 398 20.99 30.39 27.96
CA PRO A 398 21.64 30.15 29.24
C PRO A 398 23.17 30.14 29.04
N GLU A 399 23.89 30.68 30.02
CA GLU A 399 25.36 30.56 30.09
C GLU A 399 25.80 29.10 30.22
#